data_AF-A0A8F5BP05-F1
#
_entry.id   AF-A0A8F5BP05-F1
#
_cell.length_a   1.000
_cell.length_b   1.000
_cell.length_c   1.000
_cell.angle_alpha   90.00
_cell.angle_beta   90.00
_cell.angle_gamma   90.00
#
_symmetry.space_group_name_H-M   'P 1'
#
loop_
_entity.id
_entity.type
_entity.pdbx_description
1 polymer ?
#
loop_
_entity_poly.entity_id
_entity_poly.type
_entity_poly.pdbx_seq_one_letter_code
_entity_poly.pdbx_strand_id
1 'polypeptide(L)'
;MVKWSLSPTEISSIIILTNSSIYSEVINLANQYGIEIVFFKGNEPIPKIIPASYAGSFKLWLRQIRAWKSKKVNLAREFIYGKLHNQWVTLRYYEKKYNINLNSGKLLQLEREVLVENTVEGAMQKEAEVAKWYWSGVRQLIPKELGFKGRKKRGEAKDPFNVALNIGYGMLRKSA
;
A
#
# COMPACT_ATOMS: atom_id res chain seq x y z
N MET A 1 -14.82 1.71 -34.74
CA MET A 1 -15.33 2.92 -34.06
C MET A 1 -14.47 3.18 -32.84
N VAL A 2 -13.86 4.36 -32.73
CA VAL A 2 -13.04 4.75 -31.57
C VAL A 2 -13.99 5.17 -30.44
N LYS A 3 -13.88 4.55 -29.27
CA LYS A 3 -14.74 4.86 -28.11
C LYS A 3 -14.26 6.08 -27.32
N TRP A 4 -12.94 6.34 -27.35
CA TRP A 4 -12.30 7.47 -26.65
C TRP A 4 -10.87 7.65 -27.18
N SER A 5 -10.34 8.87 -27.09
CA SER A 5 -8.95 9.25 -27.40
C SER A 5 -8.40 10.17 -26.30
N LEU A 6 -7.13 9.99 -25.96
CA LEU A 6 -6.40 10.78 -24.97
C LEU A 6 -5.01 11.14 -25.48
N SER A 7 -4.49 12.29 -25.05
CA SER A 7 -3.08 12.61 -25.28
C SER A 7 -2.20 11.79 -24.34
N PRO A 8 -1.07 11.20 -24.81
CA PRO A 8 -0.10 10.54 -23.94
C PRO A 8 0.42 11.43 -22.81
N THR A 9 0.50 12.75 -23.02
CA THR A 9 0.97 13.71 -22.01
C THR A 9 0.05 13.85 -20.80
N GLU A 10 -1.21 13.43 -20.93
CA GLU A 10 -2.21 13.48 -19.86
C GLU A 10 -2.24 12.19 -19.04
N ILE A 11 -1.46 11.17 -19.44
CA ILE A 11 -1.52 9.82 -18.89
C ILE A 11 -0.26 9.57 -18.07
N SER A 12 -0.42 9.31 -16.77
CA SER A 12 0.67 8.84 -15.92
C SER A 12 0.92 7.34 -16.07
N SER A 13 -0.13 6.57 -16.34
CA SER A 13 -0.04 5.12 -16.48
C SER A 13 -1.29 4.49 -17.06
N ILE A 14 -1.13 3.31 -17.66
CA ILE A 14 -2.20 2.48 -18.23
C ILE A 14 -2.39 1.26 -17.32
N ILE A 15 -3.63 1.00 -16.89
CA ILE A 15 -3.96 -0.13 -16.01
C ILE A 15 -4.88 -1.09 -16.73
N ILE A 16 -4.47 -2.36 -16.81
CA ILE A 16 -5.20 -3.43 -17.48
C ILE A 16 -5.79 -4.36 -16.42
N LEU A 17 -7.10 -4.23 -16.20
CA LEU A 17 -7.83 -5.00 -15.18
C LEU A 17 -8.52 -6.26 -15.73
N THR A 18 -8.66 -6.36 -17.05
CA THR A 18 -9.44 -7.40 -17.72
C THR A 18 -8.67 -7.99 -18.89
N ASN A 19 -9.14 -9.14 -19.38
CA ASN A 19 -8.61 -9.76 -20.59
C ASN A 19 -8.77 -8.80 -21.77
N SER A 20 -7.63 -8.34 -22.30
CA SER A 20 -7.57 -7.37 -23.38
C SER A 20 -6.31 -7.57 -24.21
N SER A 21 -6.34 -7.03 -25.43
CA SER A 21 -5.22 -7.03 -26.36
C SER A 21 -4.65 -5.62 -26.47
N ILE A 22 -3.33 -5.52 -26.52
CA ILE A 22 -2.59 -4.26 -26.67
C ILE A 22 -1.66 -4.38 -27.87
N TYR A 23 -1.67 -3.36 -28.73
CA TYR A 23 -0.76 -3.27 -29.86
C TYR A 23 0.64 -2.84 -29.42
N SER A 24 1.67 -3.32 -30.12
CA SER A 24 3.08 -2.94 -29.92
C SER A 24 3.31 -1.43 -29.94
N GLU A 25 2.60 -0.72 -30.80
CA GLU A 25 2.67 0.73 -30.98
C GLU A 25 2.27 1.47 -29.70
N VAL A 26 1.28 0.95 -28.95
CA VAL A 26 0.86 1.53 -27.66
C VAL A 26 1.97 1.38 -26.64
N ILE A 27 2.66 0.23 -26.63
CA ILE A 27 3.79 -0.03 -25.72
C ILE A 27 4.97 0.89 -26.07
N ASN A 28 5.28 1.05 -27.35
CA ASN A 28 6.33 1.95 -27.83
C ASN A 28 6.04 3.41 -27.47
N LEU A 29 4.81 3.87 -27.67
CA LEU A 29 4.38 5.21 -27.32
C LEU A 29 4.44 5.42 -25.79
N ALA A 30 3.98 4.46 -25.01
CA ALA A 30 4.07 4.51 -23.56
C ALA A 30 5.52 4.64 -23.07
N ASN A 31 6.45 3.89 -23.67
CA ASN A 31 7.88 3.99 -23.35
C ASN A 31 8.46 5.38 -23.66
N GLN A 32 8.08 6.01 -24.76
CA GLN A 32 8.55 7.36 -25.13
C GLN A 32 8.09 8.43 -24.15
N TYR A 33 6.86 8.31 -23.64
CA TYR A 33 6.25 9.29 -22.73
C TYR A 33 6.44 8.96 -21.24
N GLY A 34 7.21 7.91 -20.92
CA GLY A 34 7.44 7.52 -19.53
C GLY A 34 6.22 6.87 -18.84
N ILE A 35 5.26 6.38 -19.63
CA ILE A 35 4.00 5.84 -19.15
C ILE A 35 4.17 4.37 -18.76
N GLU A 36 3.85 4.04 -17.52
CA GLU A 36 3.88 2.66 -17.05
C GLU A 36 2.62 1.89 -17.48
N ILE A 37 2.78 0.64 -17.93
CA ILE A 37 1.65 -0.25 -18.23
C ILE A 37 1.61 -1.34 -17.16
N VAL A 38 0.50 -1.46 -16.43
CA VAL A 38 0.38 -2.39 -15.30
C VAL A 38 -0.82 -3.31 -15.49
N PHE A 39 -0.56 -4.61 -15.48
CA PHE A 39 -1.60 -5.63 -15.61
C PHE A 39 -1.97 -6.19 -14.24
N PHE A 40 -3.25 -6.44 -14.04
CA PHE A 40 -3.79 -6.98 -12.80
C PHE A 40 -4.38 -8.38 -13.02
N LYS A 41 -4.24 -9.25 -12.02
CA LYS A 41 -5.01 -10.48 -11.87
C LYS A 41 -5.82 -10.39 -10.59
N GLY A 42 -7.13 -10.17 -10.72
CA GLY A 42 -7.95 -9.77 -9.59
C GLY A 42 -7.45 -8.44 -9.02
N ASN A 43 -7.05 -8.44 -7.76
CA ASN A 43 -6.58 -7.23 -7.05
C ASN A 43 -5.06 -7.11 -6.97
N GLU A 44 -4.33 -7.98 -7.68
CA GLU A 44 -2.88 -8.08 -7.60
C GLU A 44 -2.25 -7.59 -8.90
N PRO A 45 -1.36 -6.58 -8.89
CA PRO A 45 -0.56 -6.25 -10.06
C PRO A 45 0.43 -7.40 -10.33
N ILE A 46 0.51 -7.88 -11.58
CA ILE A 46 1.42 -8.98 -11.99
C ILE A 46 2.56 -8.44 -12.86
N PRO A 47 2.47 -8.35 -14.20
CA PRO A 47 3.52 -7.68 -14.95
C PRO A 47 3.32 -6.16 -14.94
N LYS A 48 4.43 -5.45 -14.77
CA LYS A 48 4.56 -4.01 -14.95
C LYS A 48 5.59 -3.76 -16.03
N ILE A 49 5.20 -3.08 -17.10
CA ILE A 49 6.09 -2.60 -18.15
C ILE A 49 6.47 -1.18 -17.78
N ILE A 50 7.76 -0.96 -17.55
CA ILE A 50 8.35 0.35 -17.30
C ILE A 50 9.18 0.79 -18.50
N PRO A 51 9.36 2.10 -18.72
CA PRO A 51 10.22 2.59 -19.79
C PRO A 51 11.65 2.05 -19.65
N ALA A 52 12.32 1.74 -20.76
CA ALA A 52 13.70 1.24 -20.76
C ALA A 52 14.69 2.29 -20.19
N SER A 53 14.36 3.58 -20.32
CA SER A 53 15.10 4.68 -19.72
C SER A 53 14.85 4.86 -18.22
N TYR A 54 13.86 4.17 -17.65
CA TYR A 54 13.45 4.28 -16.24
C TYR A 54 14.44 3.63 -15.25
N ALA A 55 15.62 3.22 -15.71
CA ALA A 55 16.67 2.74 -14.82
C ALA A 55 17.10 3.90 -13.89
N GLY A 56 16.72 3.82 -12.62
CA GLY A 56 17.30 4.67 -11.58
C GLY A 56 18.82 4.58 -11.68
N SER A 57 19.51 5.72 -11.60
CA SER A 57 20.96 5.76 -11.85
C SER A 57 21.68 4.65 -11.09
N PHE A 58 22.66 3.99 -11.71
CA PHE A 58 23.48 2.96 -11.05
C PHE A 58 24.01 3.44 -9.68
N LYS A 59 24.30 4.74 -9.57
CA LYS A 59 24.64 5.45 -8.33
C LYS A 59 23.57 5.33 -7.23
N LEU A 60 22.27 5.45 -7.56
CA LEU A 60 21.17 5.27 -6.62
C LEU A 60 21.07 3.82 -6.13
N TRP A 61 21.17 2.86 -7.05
CA TRP A 61 21.19 1.43 -6.71
C TRP A 61 22.31 1.09 -5.73
N LEU A 62 23.53 1.56 -6.00
CA LEU A 62 24.67 1.39 -5.08
C LEU A 62 24.40 2.03 -3.71
N ARG A 63 23.76 3.20 -3.67
CA ARG A 63 23.38 3.87 -2.41
C ARG A 63 22.34 3.06 -1.63
N GLN A 64 21.33 2.50 -2.30
CA GLN A 64 20.30 1.66 -1.66
C GLN A 64 20.91 0.38 -1.08
N ILE A 65 21.79 -0.31 -1.81
CA ILE A 65 22.48 -1.52 -1.31
C ILE A 65 23.33 -1.18 -0.07
N ARG A 66 24.08 -0.07 -0.11
CA ARG A 66 24.87 0.37 1.05
C ARG A 66 23.98 0.72 2.25
N ALA A 67 22.89 1.44 2.02
CA ALA A 67 21.93 1.79 3.06
C ALA A 67 21.21 0.57 3.64
N TRP A 68 20.91 -0.44 2.83
CA TRP A 68 20.35 -1.70 3.33
C TRP A 68 21.28 -2.39 4.32
N LYS A 69 22.61 -2.38 4.09
CA LYS A 69 23.56 -2.98 5.02
C LYS A 69 23.67 -2.22 6.34
N SER A 70 23.79 -0.89 6.30
CA SER A 70 24.09 -0.07 7.49
C SER A 70 22.88 0.55 8.17
N LYS A 71 21.77 0.76 7.46
CA LYS A 71 20.60 1.52 7.91
C LYS A 71 19.29 0.73 7.93
N LYS A 72 19.28 -0.57 7.59
CA LYS A 72 18.03 -1.37 7.50
C LYS A 72 17.15 -1.25 8.74
N VAL A 73 17.73 -1.27 9.95
CA VAL A 73 16.97 -1.19 11.19
C VAL A 73 16.35 0.19 11.37
N ASN A 74 17.12 1.26 11.12
CA ASN A 74 16.58 2.62 11.20
C ASN A 74 15.47 2.84 10.15
N LEU A 75 15.69 2.44 8.90
CA LEU A 75 14.67 2.55 7.86
C LEU A 75 13.40 1.74 8.21
N ALA A 76 13.55 0.51 8.69
CA ALA A 76 12.42 -0.32 9.11
C ALA A 76 11.62 0.33 10.25
N ARG A 77 12.31 0.90 11.25
CA ARG A 77 11.68 1.65 12.33
C ARG A 77 10.90 2.85 11.81
N GLU A 78 11.50 3.68 10.96
CA GLU A 78 10.82 4.87 10.43
C GLU A 78 9.58 4.51 9.60
N PHE A 79 9.67 3.49 8.74
CA PHE A 79 8.52 3.03 7.96
C PHE A 79 7.38 2.49 8.84
N ILE A 80 7.73 1.70 9.86
CA ILE A 80 6.74 1.15 10.77
C ILE A 80 6.15 2.25 11.63
N TYR A 81 6.98 3.12 12.23
CA TYR A 81 6.53 4.29 12.99
C TYR A 81 5.54 5.13 12.20
N GLY A 82 5.87 5.53 10.97
CA GLY A 82 4.97 6.33 10.14
C GLY A 82 3.64 5.63 9.85
N LYS A 83 3.66 4.31 9.64
CA LYS A 83 2.43 3.51 9.50
C LYS A 83 1.59 3.49 10.78
N LEU A 84 2.22 3.23 11.92
CA LEU A 84 1.53 3.18 13.21
C LEU A 84 0.94 4.54 13.58
N HIS A 85 1.67 5.61 13.31
CA HIS A 85 1.24 6.97 13.53
C HIS A 85 -0.01 7.32 12.71
N ASN A 86 -0.01 7.00 11.42
CA ASN A 86 -1.20 7.21 10.57
C ASN A 86 -2.41 6.39 11.06
N GLN A 87 -2.19 5.18 11.56
CA GLN A 87 -3.23 4.34 12.13
C GLN A 87 -3.78 4.93 13.44
N TRP A 88 -2.91 5.43 14.31
CA TRP A 88 -3.29 6.15 15.53
C TRP A 88 -4.12 7.40 15.22
N VAL A 89 -3.63 8.27 14.33
CA VAL A 89 -4.34 9.50 13.90
C VAL A 89 -5.74 9.16 13.40
N THR A 90 -5.85 8.12 12.56
CA THR A 90 -7.14 7.67 12.00
C THR A 90 -8.11 7.26 13.10
N LEU A 91 -7.71 6.39 14.03
CA LEU A 91 -8.59 5.99 15.12
C LEU A 91 -8.92 7.15 16.06
N ARG A 92 -7.93 7.99 16.39
CA ARG A 92 -8.10 9.15 17.27
C ARG A 92 -9.11 10.15 16.71
N TYR A 93 -9.11 10.35 15.39
CA TYR A 93 -10.11 11.17 14.70
C TYR A 93 -11.54 10.64 14.95
N TYR A 94 -11.76 9.35 14.74
CA TYR A 94 -13.08 8.75 14.88
C TYR A 94 -13.54 8.61 16.33
N GLU A 95 -12.62 8.36 17.27
CA GLU A 95 -12.92 8.42 18.71
C GLU A 95 -13.48 9.78 19.10
N LYS A 96 -12.82 10.87 18.67
CA LYS A 96 -13.29 12.24 18.94
C LYS A 96 -14.61 12.53 18.24
N LYS A 97 -14.73 12.14 16.97
CA LYS A 97 -15.91 12.44 16.15
C LYS A 97 -17.19 11.78 16.68
N TYR A 98 -17.10 10.53 17.11
CA TYR A 98 -18.26 9.76 17.55
C TYR A 98 -18.35 9.60 19.07
N ASN A 99 -17.41 10.18 19.82
CA ASN A 99 -17.31 10.06 21.27
C ASN A 99 -17.32 8.58 21.75
N ILE A 100 -16.51 7.75 21.10
CA ILE A 100 -16.35 6.32 21.38
C ILE A 100 -14.90 6.00 21.73
N ASN A 101 -14.66 4.86 22.39
CA ASN A 101 -13.31 4.38 22.69
C ASN A 101 -12.90 3.27 21.69
N LEU A 102 -11.91 3.56 20.85
CA LEU A 102 -11.34 2.61 19.89
C LEU A 102 -9.96 2.11 20.34
N ASN A 103 -9.57 2.40 21.59
CA ASN A 103 -8.27 2.12 22.17
C ASN A 103 -7.09 2.75 21.40
N SER A 104 -7.27 3.93 20.79
CA SER A 104 -6.19 4.61 20.06
C SER A 104 -4.97 4.87 20.95
N GLY A 105 -5.16 5.06 22.27
CA GLY A 105 -4.06 5.24 23.23
C GLY A 105 -3.07 4.06 23.26
N LYS A 106 -3.51 2.83 22.95
CA LYS A 106 -2.59 1.67 22.83
C LYS A 106 -1.68 1.78 21.61
N LEU A 107 -2.18 2.33 20.51
CA LEU A 107 -1.38 2.56 19.31
C LEU A 107 -0.30 3.62 19.58
N LEU A 108 -0.66 4.70 20.28
CA LEU A 108 0.27 5.76 20.67
C LEU A 108 1.40 5.26 21.58
N GLN A 109 1.11 4.29 22.45
CA GLN A 109 2.13 3.66 23.27
C GLN A 109 3.08 2.83 22.40
N LEU A 110 2.52 1.92 21.59
CA LEU A 110 3.30 0.98 20.79
C LEU A 110 4.11 1.65 19.67
N GLU A 111 3.65 2.77 19.11
CA GLU A 111 4.45 3.51 18.11
C GLU A 111 5.75 4.06 18.71
N ARG A 112 5.74 4.45 19.99
CA ARG A 112 6.94 4.94 20.68
C ARG A 112 7.91 3.81 20.98
N GLU A 113 7.39 2.62 21.27
CA GLU A 113 8.20 1.42 21.49
C GLU A 113 8.94 0.98 20.21
N VAL A 114 8.35 1.20 19.03
CA VAL A 114 9.06 0.93 17.75
C VAL A 114 10.34 1.75 17.61
N LEU A 115 10.37 2.98 18.12
CA LEU A 115 11.54 3.85 17.96
C LEU A 115 12.78 3.33 18.70
N VAL A 116 12.60 2.50 19.74
CA VAL A 116 13.71 1.92 20.52
C VAL A 116 14.12 0.52 20.05
N GLU A 117 13.47 -0.03 19.02
CA GLU A 117 13.80 -1.37 18.49
C GLU A 117 15.16 -1.41 17.80
N ASN A 118 15.94 -2.45 18.09
CA ASN A 118 17.30 -2.62 17.55
C ASN A 118 17.40 -3.64 16.42
N THR A 119 16.29 -4.29 16.07
CA THR A 119 16.21 -5.29 15.01
C THR A 119 15.04 -5.00 14.08
N VAL A 120 15.11 -5.51 12.83
CA VAL A 120 13.98 -5.40 11.90
C VAL A 120 12.83 -6.26 12.39
N GLU A 121 13.16 -7.43 12.93
CA GLU A 121 12.22 -8.40 13.47
C GLU A 121 11.44 -7.84 14.66
N GLY A 122 12.11 -7.16 15.59
CA GLY A 122 11.47 -6.49 16.73
C GLY A 122 10.48 -5.40 16.27
N ALA A 123 10.90 -4.55 15.33
CA ALA A 123 10.01 -3.54 14.75
C ALA A 123 8.79 -4.19 14.04
N MET A 124 8.99 -5.29 13.31
CA MET A 124 7.90 -6.03 12.67
C MET A 124 6.95 -6.71 13.68
N GLN A 125 7.46 -7.20 14.82
CA GLN A 125 6.62 -7.74 15.90
C GLN A 125 5.69 -6.66 16.48
N LYS A 126 6.21 -5.45 16.69
CA LYS A 126 5.41 -4.30 17.11
C LYS A 126 4.36 -3.90 16.08
N GLU A 127 4.68 -3.94 14.78
CA GLU A 127 3.69 -3.74 13.71
C GLU A 127 2.54 -4.74 13.80
N ALA A 128 2.86 -6.02 14.00
CA ALA A 128 1.87 -7.08 14.12
C ALA A 128 1.01 -6.91 15.38
N GLU A 129 1.59 -6.47 16.49
CA GLU A 129 0.88 -6.16 17.73
C GLU A 129 -0.12 -5.00 17.52
N VAL A 130 0.33 -3.88 16.95
CA VAL A 130 -0.54 -2.74 16.65
C VAL A 130 -1.64 -3.11 15.68
N ALA A 131 -1.35 -3.93 14.66
CA ALA A 131 -2.36 -4.34 13.69
C ALA A 131 -3.59 -4.97 14.36
N LYS A 132 -3.43 -5.73 15.45
CA LYS A 132 -4.55 -6.32 16.21
C LYS A 132 -5.44 -5.23 16.80
N TRP A 133 -4.86 -4.24 17.48
CA TRP A 133 -5.59 -3.13 18.08
C TRP A 133 -6.24 -2.24 17.02
N TYR A 134 -5.49 -1.91 15.97
CA TYR A 134 -5.99 -1.09 14.88
C TYR A 134 -7.22 -1.71 14.22
N TRP A 135 -7.15 -2.98 13.79
CA TRP A 135 -8.27 -3.62 13.12
C TRP A 135 -9.44 -3.94 14.06
N SER A 136 -9.19 -4.09 15.36
CA SER A 136 -10.25 -4.15 16.38
C SER A 136 -11.00 -2.81 16.49
N GLY A 137 -10.27 -1.68 16.53
CA GLY A 137 -10.86 -0.35 16.50
C GLY A 137 -11.65 -0.08 15.22
N VAL A 138 -11.07 -0.39 14.06
CA VAL A 138 -11.76 -0.27 12.77
C VAL A 138 -13.04 -1.11 12.75
N ARG A 139 -13.01 -2.34 13.27
CA ARG A 139 -14.20 -3.20 13.31
C ARG A 139 -15.38 -2.59 14.06
N GLN A 140 -15.14 -1.79 15.08
CA GLN A 140 -16.21 -1.09 15.81
C GLN A 140 -16.86 0.03 14.99
N LEU A 141 -16.14 0.59 14.02
CA LEU A 141 -16.64 1.64 13.13
C LEU A 141 -17.42 1.09 11.93
N ILE A 142 -17.18 -0.16 11.55
CA ILE A 142 -17.80 -0.76 10.37
C ILE A 142 -19.17 -1.34 10.73
N PRO A 143 -20.23 -1.06 9.93
CA PRO A 143 -21.55 -1.65 10.14
C PRO A 143 -21.50 -3.19 10.21
N LYS A 144 -22.24 -3.78 11.16
CA LYS A 144 -22.18 -5.23 11.44
C LYS A 144 -22.67 -6.06 10.26
N GLU A 145 -23.56 -5.50 9.45
CA GLU A 145 -24.17 -6.08 8.25
C GLU A 145 -23.11 -6.37 7.17
N LEU A 146 -21.99 -5.64 7.16
CA LEU A 146 -20.88 -5.90 6.25
C LEU A 146 -20.04 -7.11 6.66
N GLY A 147 -20.25 -7.68 7.85
CA GLY A 147 -19.60 -8.93 8.27
C GLY A 147 -18.09 -8.83 8.52
N PHE A 148 -17.53 -7.62 8.68
CA PHE A 148 -16.11 -7.44 8.91
C PHE A 148 -15.68 -7.95 10.30
N LYS A 149 -14.91 -9.05 10.32
CA LYS A 149 -14.37 -9.64 11.56
C LYS A 149 -12.93 -9.22 11.85
N GLY A 150 -12.23 -8.66 10.87
CA GLY A 150 -10.81 -8.32 10.90
C GLY A 150 -10.19 -8.37 9.51
N ARG A 151 -8.94 -7.91 9.39
CA ARG A 151 -8.25 -7.80 8.10
C ARG A 151 -7.85 -9.17 7.51
N LYS A 152 -8.24 -9.41 6.26
CA LYS A 152 -7.88 -10.61 5.47
C LYS A 152 -7.12 -10.22 4.20
N LYS A 153 -5.80 -10.44 4.18
CA LYS A 153 -4.89 -9.98 3.12
C LYS A 153 -4.89 -10.82 1.83
N ARG A 154 -5.41 -12.06 1.83
CA ARG A 154 -5.36 -12.97 0.67
C ARG A 154 -6.65 -13.78 0.50
N GLY A 155 -7.03 -14.00 -0.77
CA GLY A 155 -7.80 -15.15 -1.31
C GLY A 155 -9.23 -15.42 -0.86
N GLU A 156 -9.66 -15.00 0.33
CA GLU A 156 -10.88 -15.55 0.96
C GLU A 156 -11.77 -14.47 1.61
N ALA A 157 -11.48 -13.20 1.32
CA ALA A 157 -12.31 -12.10 1.78
C ALA A 157 -13.64 -12.11 1.01
N LYS A 158 -14.72 -12.53 1.69
CA LYS A 158 -16.09 -12.44 1.18
C LYS A 158 -16.82 -11.19 1.68
N ASP A 159 -16.32 -10.58 2.76
CA ASP A 159 -16.91 -9.35 3.30
C ASP A 159 -16.57 -8.14 2.39
N PRO A 160 -17.55 -7.28 2.07
CA PRO A 160 -17.34 -6.15 1.15
C PRO A 160 -16.19 -5.22 1.55
N PHE A 161 -15.97 -5.03 2.86
CA PHE A 161 -14.92 -4.14 3.36
C PHE A 161 -13.51 -4.67 3.09
N ASN A 162 -13.23 -5.96 3.36
CA ASN A 162 -11.94 -6.54 2.98
C ASN A 162 -11.74 -6.60 1.47
N VAL A 163 -12.81 -6.82 0.68
CA VAL A 163 -12.73 -6.77 -0.79
C VAL A 163 -12.27 -5.38 -1.24
N ALA A 164 -12.92 -4.32 -0.75
CA ALA A 164 -12.55 -2.94 -1.05
C ALA A 164 -11.10 -2.62 -0.63
N LEU A 165 -10.69 -3.05 0.57
CA LEU A 165 -9.31 -2.90 1.03
C LEU A 165 -8.32 -3.61 0.11
N ASN A 166 -8.61 -4.84 -0.31
CA ASN A 166 -7.71 -5.60 -1.19
C ASN A 166 -7.54 -4.92 -2.54
N ILE A 167 -8.63 -4.39 -3.13
CA ILE A 167 -8.56 -3.58 -4.36
C ILE A 167 -7.67 -2.35 -4.13
N GLY A 168 -7.92 -1.60 -3.06
CA GLY A 168 -7.15 -0.40 -2.73
C GLY A 168 -5.66 -0.68 -2.53
N TYR A 169 -5.31 -1.73 -1.78
CA TYR A 169 -3.91 -2.15 -1.61
C TYR A 169 -3.28 -2.66 -2.90
N GLY A 170 -4.06 -3.27 -3.80
CA GLY A 170 -3.61 -3.61 -5.15
C GLY A 170 -3.21 -2.38 -5.94
N MET A 171 -4.10 -1.39 -5.99
CA MET A 171 -3.87 -0.13 -6.69
C MET A 171 -2.71 0.68 -6.09
N LEU A 172 -2.53 0.67 -4.77
CA LEU A 172 -1.39 1.32 -4.13
C LEU A 172 -0.05 0.66 -4.51
N ARG A 173 -0.03 -0.67 -4.65
CA ARG A 173 1.19 -1.42 -5.00
C ARG A 173 1.60 -1.28 -6.46
N LYS A 174 0.72 -0.82 -7.34
CA LYS A 174 1.08 -0.49 -8.73
C LYS A 174 2.18 0.59 -8.80
N SER A 175 2.16 1.54 -7.87
CA SER A 175 3.08 2.68 -7.84
C SER A 175 4.30 2.45 -6.94
N ALA A 176 4.39 1.26 -6.31
CA ALA A 176 5.49 0.87 -5.44
C ALA A 176 6.68 0.29 -6.23
#